data_AF-A0A8J6DAZ0-F1
#
_entry.id   AF-A0A8J6DAZ0-F1
#
_cell.length_a   1.000
_cell.length_b   1.000
_cell.length_c   1.000
_cell.angle_alpha   90.00
_cell.angle_beta   90.00
_cell.angle_gamma   90.00
#
_symmetry.space_group_name_H-M   'P 1'
#
loop_
_entity.id
_entity.type
_entity.pdbx_description
1 polymer ?
#
loop_
_entity_poly.entity_id
_entity_poly.type
_entity_poly.pdbx_seq_one_letter_code
_entity_poly.pdbx_strand_id
1 'polypeptide(L)'
;IIVWKRYSDFKKLHKELWQIHKNLFRHSELFPPFAKGKVFGRFDEGVVEERRQCAEDLLQFSASVPALHGSKQLEEFFKVCRSLGYIVSCDVPLIPKS
;
A
#
# COMPACT_ATOMS: atom_id res chain seq x y z
N ILE A 1 10.83 10.19 9.78
CA ILE A 1 10.94 10.30 8.30
C ILE A 1 9.55 10.12 7.75
N ILE A 2 9.07 11.01 6.88
CA ILE A 2 7.74 10.92 6.26
C ILE A 2 7.95 10.59 4.78
N VAL A 3 7.23 9.58 4.26
CA VAL A 3 7.35 9.14 2.86
C VAL A 3 5.97 9.14 2.22
N TRP A 4 5.86 9.79 1.07
CA TRP A 4 4.62 9.82 0.28
C TRP A 4 4.64 8.71 -0.75
N LYS A 5 3.58 7.88 -0.79
CA LYS A 5 3.42 6.75 -1.71
C LYS A 5 2.04 6.76 -2.33
N ARG A 6 1.95 6.27 -3.57
CA ARG A 6 0.69 6.17 -4.31
C ARG A 6 -0.02 4.89 -3.93
N TYR A 7 -1.35 4.85 -4.06
CA TYR A 7 -2.13 3.63 -3.85
C TYR A 7 -1.68 2.46 -4.75
N SER A 8 -1.17 2.74 -5.95
CA SER A 8 -0.56 1.75 -6.83
C SER A 8 0.69 1.11 -6.24
N ASP A 9 1.49 1.88 -5.49
CA ASP A 9 2.69 1.37 -4.82
C ASP A 9 2.30 0.40 -3.71
N PHE A 10 1.28 0.74 -2.92
CA PHE A 10 0.70 -0.16 -1.92
C PHE A 10 0.14 -1.44 -2.55
N LYS A 11 -0.53 -1.33 -3.71
CA LYS A 11 -1.03 -2.50 -4.44
C LYS A 11 0.11 -3.41 -4.93
N LYS A 12 1.25 -2.83 -5.33
CA LYS A 12 2.44 -3.58 -5.73
C LYS A 12 3.07 -4.27 -4.51
N LEU A 13 3.28 -3.53 -3.43
CA LEU A 13 3.79 -4.05 -2.15
C LEU A 13 2.91 -5.20 -1.63
N HIS A 14 1.59 -5.04 -1.64
CA HIS A 14 0.63 -6.07 -1.23
C HIS A 14 0.87 -7.39 -1.98
N LYS A 15 1.00 -7.33 -3.31
CA LYS A 15 1.26 -8.53 -4.12
C LYS A 15 2.60 -9.17 -3.78
N GLU A 16 3.65 -8.38 -3.61
CA GLU A 16 4.99 -8.88 -3.31
C GLU A 16 5.05 -9.53 -1.92
N LEU A 17 4.52 -8.86 -0.89
CA LEU A 17 4.41 -9.40 0.45
C LEU A 17 3.53 -10.67 0.47
N TRP A 18 2.44 -10.69 -0.29
CA TRP A 18 1.60 -11.87 -0.42
C TRP A 18 2.36 -13.07 -1.00
N GLN A 19 3.21 -12.87 -2.01
CA GLN A 19 4.04 -13.96 -2.55
C GLN A 19 4.99 -14.52 -1.49
N ILE A 20 5.68 -13.65 -0.75
CA ILE A 20 6.62 -14.06 0.30
C ILE A 20 5.87 -14.80 1.40
N HIS A 21 4.77 -14.22 1.89
CA HIS A 21 3.93 -14.79 2.93
C HIS A 21 3.37 -16.15 2.53
N LYS A 22 2.83 -16.29 1.31
CA LYS A 22 2.30 -17.56 0.79
C LYS A 22 3.39 -18.63 0.71
N ASN A 23 4.61 -18.26 0.30
CA ASN A 23 5.72 -19.20 0.18
C ASN A 23 6.22 -19.70 1.54
N LEU A 24 6.21 -18.82 2.56
CA LEU A 24 6.65 -19.14 3.92
C LEU A 24 5.59 -19.90 4.73
N PHE A 25 4.34 -19.45 4.73
CA PHE A 25 3.29 -19.92 5.66
C PHE A 25 2.31 -20.92 5.04
N ARG A 26 2.51 -21.32 3.77
CA ARG A 26 1.76 -22.36 3.04
C ARG A 26 0.23 -22.36 3.34
N HIS A 27 -0.38 -21.18 3.44
CA HIS A 27 -1.81 -20.90 3.62
C HIS A 27 -2.39 -20.98 5.05
N SER A 28 -1.59 -21.05 6.12
CA SER A 28 -2.15 -21.10 7.49
C SER A 28 -2.56 -19.73 8.07
N GLU A 29 -1.90 -18.63 7.66
CA GLU A 29 -2.21 -17.28 8.15
C GLU A 29 -2.99 -16.47 7.12
N LEU A 30 -4.01 -15.75 7.60
CA LEU A 30 -4.85 -14.89 6.78
C LEU A 30 -4.12 -13.58 6.48
N PHE A 31 -3.86 -13.33 5.19
CA PHE A 31 -3.27 -12.07 4.73
C PHE A 31 -4.36 -11.02 4.52
N PRO A 32 -4.14 -9.75 4.93
CA PRO A 32 -5.18 -8.72 4.84
C PRO A 32 -5.64 -8.52 3.39
N PRO A 33 -6.96 -8.45 3.16
CA PRO A 33 -7.49 -8.16 1.83
C PRO A 33 -7.11 -6.73 1.42
N PHE A 34 -6.81 -6.54 0.14
CA PHE A 34 -6.57 -5.20 -0.41
C PHE A 34 -7.78 -4.76 -1.22
N ALA A 35 -8.35 -3.59 -0.89
CA ALA A 35 -9.53 -3.07 -1.56
C ALA A 35 -9.34 -3.05 -3.08
N LYS A 36 -10.28 -3.69 -3.78
CA LYS A 36 -10.31 -3.71 -5.25
C LYS A 36 -10.71 -2.31 -5.73
N GLY A 37 -10.07 -1.85 -6.80
CA GLY A 37 -10.32 -0.50 -7.33
C GLY A 37 -11.79 -0.32 -7.69
N LYS A 38 -12.48 0.58 -6.98
CA LYS A 38 -13.83 1.03 -7.34
C LYS A 38 -13.73 2.02 -8.51
N VAL A 39 -14.40 1.72 -9.61
CA VAL A 39 -14.35 2.52 -10.86
C VAL A 39 -15.28 3.74 -10.79
N PHE A 40 -16.35 3.65 -9.99
CA PHE A 40 -17.25 4.76 -9.67
C PHE A 40 -16.97 5.29 -8.27
N GLY A 41 -17.07 6.61 -8.08
CA GLY A 41 -16.85 7.23 -6.77
C GLY A 41 -15.38 7.17 -6.30
N ARG A 42 -14.40 7.19 -7.21
CA ARG A 42 -12.97 7.06 -6.87
C ARG A 42 -12.43 8.13 -5.91
N PHE A 43 -13.21 9.18 -5.66
CA PHE A 43 -12.94 10.30 -4.75
C PHE A 43 -14.00 10.44 -3.66
N ASP A 44 -14.96 9.52 -3.58
CA ASP A 44 -15.87 9.46 -2.44
C ASP A 44 -15.06 9.26 -1.18
N GLU A 45 -15.43 9.97 -0.12
CA GLU A 45 -14.78 9.89 1.18
C GLU A 45 -14.70 8.45 1.69
N GLY A 46 -15.77 7.66 1.47
CA GLY A 46 -15.77 6.23 1.80
C GLY A 46 -14.72 5.41 1.03
N VAL A 47 -14.41 5.75 -0.23
CA VAL A 47 -13.37 5.07 -1.01
C VAL A 47 -11.98 5.53 -0.60
N VAL A 48 -11.82 6.80 -0.24
CA VAL A 48 -10.54 7.32 0.29
C VAL A 48 -10.22 6.67 1.63
N GLU A 49 -11.20 6.58 2.53
CA GLU A 49 -11.03 5.98 3.85
C GLU A 49 -10.80 4.47 3.76
N GLU A 50 -11.52 3.75 2.88
CA GLU A 50 -11.29 2.32 2.64
C GLU A 50 -9.85 2.06 2.17
N ARG A 51 -9.32 2.91 1.27
CA ARG A 51 -7.94 2.80 0.81
C ARG A 51 -6.93 3.11 1.91
N ARG A 52 -7.23 4.08 2.79
CA ARG A 52 -6.41 4.43 3.95
C ARG A 52 -6.33 3.24 4.90
N GLN A 53 -7.48 2.64 5.23
CA GLN A 53 -7.56 1.50 6.13
C GLN A 53 -6.83 0.28 5.56
N CYS A 54 -7.05 -0.07 4.29
CA CYS A 54 -6.32 -1.20 3.67
C CYS A 54 -4.80 -0.98 3.63
N ALA A 55 -4.34 0.25 3.42
CA ALA A 55 -2.92 0.57 3.45
C ALA A 55 -2.35 0.43 4.86
N GLU A 56 -3.06 0.92 5.88
CA GLU A 56 -2.70 0.81 7.29
C GLU A 56 -2.65 -0.65 7.75
N ASP A 57 -3.70 -1.43 7.49
CA ASP A 57 -3.79 -2.84 7.85
C ASP A 57 -2.65 -3.64 7.20
N LEU A 58 -2.32 -3.35 5.94
CA LEU A 58 -1.21 -4.00 5.24
C LEU A 58 0.14 -3.68 5.90
N LEU A 59 0.39 -2.41 6.21
CA LEU A 59 1.64 -2.00 6.84
C LEU A 59 1.76 -2.60 8.24
N GLN A 60 0.70 -2.54 9.03
CA GLN A 60 0.65 -3.10 10.37
C GLN A 60 0.89 -4.61 10.36
N PHE A 61 0.24 -5.35 9.45
CA PHE A 61 0.46 -6.78 9.27
C PHE A 61 1.90 -7.10 8.85
N SER A 62 2.45 -6.32 7.91
CA SER A 62 3.82 -6.52 7.44
C SER A 62 4.86 -6.27 8.54
N ALA A 63 4.57 -5.33 9.45
CA ALA A 63 5.42 -5.04 10.60
C ALA A 63 5.26 -6.08 11.72
N SER A 64 4.09 -6.68 11.89
CA SER A 64 3.85 -7.72 12.91
C SER A 64 4.49 -9.07 12.55
N VAL A 65 4.70 -9.35 11.26
CA VAL A 65 5.32 -10.61 10.80
C VAL A 65 6.84 -10.41 10.61
N PRO A 66 7.71 -11.04 11.43
CA PRO A 66 9.15 -10.80 11.36
C PRO A 66 9.77 -11.06 9.98
N ALA A 67 9.27 -12.07 9.26
CA ALA A 67 9.75 -12.42 7.92
C ALA A 67 9.38 -11.39 6.84
N LEU A 68 8.29 -10.63 7.03
CA LEU A 68 7.88 -9.55 6.13
C LEU A 68 8.52 -8.21 6.54
N HIS A 69 8.65 -7.97 7.84
CA HIS A 69 9.25 -6.75 8.39
C HIS A 69 10.70 -6.54 7.92
N GLY A 70 11.50 -7.62 7.90
CA GLY A 70 12.87 -7.60 7.38
C GLY A 70 13.00 -7.85 5.87
N SER A 71 11.90 -7.82 5.11
CA SER A 71 11.93 -8.08 3.68
C SER A 71 12.48 -6.89 2.89
N LYS A 72 13.25 -7.17 1.83
CA LYS A 72 13.77 -6.13 0.92
C LYS A 72 12.65 -5.29 0.31
N GLN A 73 11.49 -5.91 0.06
CA GLN A 73 10.31 -5.25 -0.52
C GLN A 73 9.78 -4.16 0.41
N LEU A 74 9.67 -4.44 1.71
CA LEU A 74 9.23 -3.45 2.69
C LEU A 74 10.29 -2.37 2.90
N GLU A 75 11.57 -2.73 2.96
CA GLU A 75 12.66 -1.75 3.01
C GLU A 75 12.68 -0.82 1.78
N GLU A 76 12.55 -1.36 0.57
CA GLU A 76 12.50 -0.59 -0.67
C GLU A 76 11.26 0.27 -0.77
N PHE A 77 10.14 -0.20 -0.21
CA PHE A 77 8.94 0.61 -0.08
C PHE A 77 9.21 1.86 0.76
N PHE A 78 9.87 1.74 1.92
CA PHE A 78 10.18 2.92 2.75
C PHE A 78 11.40 3.72 2.27
N LYS A 79 12.24 3.17 1.39
CA LYS A 79 13.30 3.94 0.72
C LYS A 79 12.66 5.03 -0.14
N VAL A 80 13.04 6.29 0.14
CA VAL A 80 12.64 7.46 -0.64
C VAL A 80 13.17 7.28 -2.06
N CYS A 81 12.27 7.14 -3.04
CA CYS A 81 12.65 7.08 -4.44
C CYS A 81 13.25 8.44 -4.81
N ARG A 82 14.58 8.55 -4.80
CA ARG A 82 15.31 9.74 -5.27
C ARG A 82 15.41 9.82 -6.80
N SER A 83 14.74 8.92 -7.53
CA SER A 83 14.76 8.89 -9.00
C SER A 83 13.53 9.61 -9.58
N LEU A 84 13.74 10.89 -9.88
CA LEU A 84 13.32 11.62 -11.08
C LEU A 84 11.93 11.35 -11.69
N GLY A 85 11.07 12.39 -11.63
CA GLY A 85 10.58 12.98 -12.88
C GLY A 85 9.24 12.51 -13.45
N TYR A 86 8.53 11.56 -12.85
CA TYR A 86 7.21 11.14 -13.39
C TYR A 86 6.18 10.93 -12.29
N ILE A 87 5.70 12.03 -11.73
CA ILE A 87 4.39 12.09 -11.09
C ILE A 87 3.36 11.93 -12.21
N VAL A 88 3.13 10.70 -12.70
CA VAL A 88 1.98 10.43 -13.59
C VAL A 88 0.73 10.43 -12.74
N SER A 89 0.13 11.61 -12.65
CA SER A 89 -1.23 11.91 -12.23
C SER A 89 -2.19 10.71 -12.23
N CYS A 90 -2.67 10.38 -11.05
CA CYS A 90 -4.12 10.35 -10.84
C CYS A 90 -4.38 11.47 -9.83
N ASP A 91 -4.26 12.72 -10.29
CA ASP A 91 -4.54 13.89 -9.47
C ASP A 91 -5.97 13.80 -8.93
N VAL A 92 -6.11 13.64 -7.61
CA VAL A 92 -7.02 14.54 -6.90
C VAL A 92 -6.13 15.64 -6.35
N PRO A 93 -6.28 16.88 -6.83
CA PRO A 93 -5.89 18.00 -6.02
C PRO A 93 -6.80 17.97 -4.79
N LEU A 94 -6.22 17.70 -3.61
CA LEU A 94 -6.82 18.08 -2.34
C LEU A 94 -6.83 19.62 -2.32
N ILE A 95 -7.85 20.22 -2.94
CA ILE A 95 -8.12 21.66 -2.89
C ILE A 95 -8.48 22.01 -1.44
N PRO A 96 -7.84 23.00 -0.80
CA PRO A 96 -8.47 23.69 0.32
C PRO A 96 -9.59 24.56 -0.24
N LYS A 97 -10.85 24.21 0.02
CA LYS A 97 -12.00 25.08 -0.25
C LYS A 97 -12.01 26.17 0.84
N SER A 98 -11.66 27.39 0.45
CA SER A 98 -12.03 28.61 1.17
C SER A 98 -13.48 28.98 0.88
#